data_AF-A0A7S3WVP7-F1
#
_entry.id   AF-A0A7S3WVP7-F1
#
_cell.length_a   1.000
_cell.length_b   1.000
_cell.length_c   1.000
_cell.angle_alpha   90.00
_cell.angle_beta   90.00
_cell.angle_gamma   90.00
#
_symmetry.space_group_name_H-M   'P 1'
#
loop_
_entity.id
_entity.type
_entity.pdbx_description
1 polymer ?
#
loop_
_entity_poly.entity_id
_entity_poly.type
_entity_poly.pdbx_seq_one_letter_code
_entity_poly.pdbx_strand_id
1 'polypeptide(L)'
;MPAQPEGNSTRSCTFFMLSADFVRQFPGKSLPFFQEIRDDYTTEEPLVEVALDYADVVKGTHIETTLAVSHRWMQPDDPDPDGEQLKALQGFLNSPDGQKIERVWIDSACMPQDLPTGSRSAEDAAAFKRM
;
A
#
# COMPACT_ATOMS: atom_id res chain seq x y z
N MET A 1 -26.71 -0.97 -38.74
CA MET A 1 -26.43 -0.64 -37.33
C MET A 1 -24.98 -0.16 -37.28
N PRO A 2 -24.70 1.13 -37.10
CA PRO A 2 -23.31 1.57 -36.96
C PRO A 2 -22.77 1.09 -35.61
N ALA A 3 -21.56 0.51 -35.63
CA ALA A 3 -20.83 0.15 -34.43
C ALA A 3 -20.60 1.42 -33.59
N GLN A 4 -20.90 1.35 -32.29
CA GLN A 4 -20.55 2.41 -31.36
C GLN A 4 -19.02 2.54 -31.29
N PRO A 5 -18.46 3.75 -31.18
CA PRO A 5 -17.03 3.91 -31.02
C PRO A 5 -16.60 3.23 -29.72
N GLU A 6 -15.65 2.30 -29.82
CA GLU A 6 -15.00 1.69 -28.67
C GLU A 6 -14.26 2.79 -27.92
N GLY A 7 -14.91 3.31 -26.88
CA GLY A 7 -14.26 4.17 -25.90
C GLY A 7 -13.22 3.33 -25.17
N ASN A 8 -11.98 3.36 -25.66
CA ASN A 8 -10.83 2.84 -24.96
C ASN A 8 -10.55 3.77 -23.76
N SER A 9 -11.44 3.74 -22.77
CA SER A 9 -11.15 4.28 -21.45
C SER A 9 -10.10 3.36 -20.86
N THR A 10 -8.85 3.81 -20.86
CA THR A 10 -7.76 3.19 -20.12
C THR A 10 -8.19 3.20 -18.66
N ARG A 11 -8.86 2.14 -18.21
CA ARG A 11 -9.31 2.02 -16.81
C ARG A 11 -8.07 1.80 -15.96
N SER A 12 -7.60 2.87 -15.35
CA SER A 12 -6.58 2.83 -14.30
C SER A 12 -7.25 2.75 -12.93
N CYS A 13 -6.60 2.06 -12.01
CA CYS A 13 -6.93 2.07 -10.58
C CYS A 13 -5.79 2.74 -9.83
N THR A 14 -6.12 3.60 -8.88
CA THR A 14 -5.13 4.27 -8.03
C THR A 14 -4.96 3.53 -6.72
N PHE A 15 -3.72 3.24 -6.36
CA PHE A 15 -3.33 2.62 -5.10
C PHE A 15 -2.43 3.58 -4.34
N PHE A 16 -2.57 3.62 -3.02
CA PHE A 16 -1.53 4.18 -2.17
C PHE A 16 -0.49 3.10 -1.91
N MET A 17 0.78 3.45 -1.90
CA MET A 17 1.89 2.56 -1.59
C MET A 17 2.85 3.25 -0.64
N LEU A 18 3.47 2.50 0.27
CA LEU A 18 4.54 3.02 1.10
C LEU A 18 5.83 3.18 0.29
N SER A 19 6.55 4.26 0.55
CA SER A 19 7.96 4.37 0.18
C SER A 19 8.76 3.24 0.84
N ALA A 20 9.55 2.52 0.05
CA ALA A 20 10.40 1.46 0.59
C ALA A 20 11.45 2.02 1.57
N ASP A 21 11.92 3.25 1.37
CA ASP A 21 12.86 3.91 2.28
C ASP A 21 12.25 4.20 3.64
N PHE A 22 10.99 4.65 3.64
CA PHE A 22 10.22 4.81 4.88
C PHE A 22 10.16 3.48 5.64
N VAL A 23 9.79 2.38 4.98
CA VAL A 23 9.70 1.06 5.62
C VAL A 23 11.06 0.59 6.15
N ARG A 24 12.15 0.78 5.39
CA ARG A 24 13.51 0.40 5.79
C ARG A 24 13.95 1.10 7.08
N GLN A 25 13.55 2.36 7.26
CA GLN A 25 14.00 3.22 8.35
C GLN A 25 12.99 3.32 9.50
N PHE A 26 11.79 2.76 9.32
CA PHE A 26 10.72 2.89 10.29
C PHE A 26 11.14 2.33 11.66
N PRO A 27 11.14 3.16 12.73
CA PRO A 27 11.69 2.78 14.02
C PRO A 27 10.69 2.06 14.94
N GLY A 28 9.41 2.02 14.57
CA GLY A 28 8.36 1.42 15.38
C GLY A 28 8.39 -0.12 15.35
N LYS A 29 7.65 -0.73 16.27
CA LYS A 29 7.55 -2.19 16.40
C LYS A 29 6.77 -2.82 15.24
N SER A 30 5.70 -2.18 14.82
CA SER A 30 4.82 -2.58 13.72
C SER A 30 4.42 -1.34 12.92
N LEU A 31 4.09 -1.51 11.64
CA LEU A 31 3.66 -0.39 10.80
C LEU A 31 2.30 0.15 11.27
N PRO A 32 2.12 1.48 11.32
CA PRO A 32 0.82 2.09 11.63
C PRO A 32 -0.19 1.81 10.51
N PHE A 33 -1.46 2.04 10.80
CA PHE A 33 -2.51 1.98 9.78
C PHE A 33 -2.46 3.18 8.83
N PHE A 34 -3.04 3.02 7.64
CA PHE A 34 -3.06 4.04 6.59
C PHE A 34 -3.40 5.45 7.11
N GLN A 35 -4.42 5.56 7.95
CA GLN A 35 -4.85 6.85 8.50
C GLN A 35 -3.79 7.48 9.42
N GLU A 36 -3.15 6.69 10.29
CA GLU A 36 -2.07 7.18 11.16
C GLU A 36 -0.87 7.63 10.34
N ILE A 37 -0.51 6.88 9.29
CA ILE A 37 0.58 7.26 8.38
C ILE A 37 0.25 8.59 7.66
N ARG A 38 -0.96 8.70 7.10
CA ARG A 38 -1.42 9.91 6.40
C ARG A 38 -1.42 11.14 7.31
N ASP A 39 -1.87 10.97 8.55
CA ASP A 39 -2.13 12.09 9.46
C ASP A 39 -0.86 12.50 10.24
N ASP A 40 0.01 11.56 10.62
CA ASP A 40 1.17 11.81 11.48
C ASP A 40 2.49 12.01 10.71
N TYR A 41 2.62 11.50 9.48
CA TYR A 41 3.88 11.52 8.72
C TYR A 41 3.81 12.40 7.47
N THR A 42 3.51 13.68 7.65
CA THR A 42 3.25 14.62 6.55
C THR A 42 4.49 15.19 5.86
N THR A 43 5.67 15.14 6.50
CA THR A 43 6.89 15.79 5.97
C THR A 43 7.74 14.90 5.07
N GLU A 44 7.64 13.58 5.22
CA GLU A 44 8.47 12.60 4.49
C GLU A 44 7.70 11.90 3.37
N GLU A 45 6.43 12.30 3.14
CA GLU A 45 5.52 11.74 2.12
C GLU A 45 5.61 10.21 1.98
N PRO A 46 5.42 9.45 3.07
CA PRO A 46 5.61 8.01 3.07
C PRO A 46 4.59 7.28 2.19
N LEU A 47 3.44 7.88 1.92
CA LEU A 47 2.39 7.36 1.05
C LEU A 47 2.48 7.98 -0.34
N VAL A 48 2.69 7.14 -1.34
CA VAL A 48 2.78 7.51 -2.75
C VAL A 48 1.54 7.00 -3.49
N GLU A 49 0.85 7.88 -4.20
CA GLU A 49 -0.23 7.49 -5.10
C GLU A 49 0.31 6.93 -6.42
N VAL A 50 -0.15 5.75 -6.79
CA VAL A 50 0.25 5.03 -8.00
C VAL A 50 -0.98 4.65 -8.79
N ALA A 51 -1.15 5.25 -9.96
CA ALA A 51 -2.16 4.83 -10.92
C ALA A 51 -1.60 3.68 -11.76
N LEU A 52 -2.24 2.52 -11.66
CA LEU A 52 -1.90 1.32 -12.45
C LEU A 52 -2.98 1.09 -13.49
N ASP A 53 -2.58 1.02 -14.76
CA ASP A 53 -3.45 0.54 -15.83
C ASP A 53 -3.19 -0.94 -16.16
N TYR A 54 -4.20 -1.58 -16.74
CA TYR A 54 -4.15 -3.01 -17.04
C TYR A 54 -3.01 -3.38 -18.00
N ALA A 55 -2.69 -2.53 -18.97
CA ALA A 55 -1.68 -2.83 -19.97
C ALA A 55 -0.27 -2.83 -19.34
N ASP A 56 0.00 -1.87 -18.45
CA ASP A 56 1.27 -1.78 -17.73
C ASP A 56 1.45 -2.93 -16.73
N VAL A 57 0.38 -3.33 -16.06
CA VAL A 57 0.40 -4.50 -15.15
C VAL A 57 0.70 -5.78 -15.93
N VAL A 58 0.03 -6.03 -17.05
CA VAL A 58 0.26 -7.24 -17.87
C VAL A 58 1.67 -7.29 -18.48
N LYS A 59 2.24 -6.13 -18.83
CA LYS A 59 3.62 -6.03 -19.32
C LYS A 59 4.67 -6.18 -18.21
N GLY A 60 4.25 -6.15 -16.94
CA GLY A 60 5.16 -6.20 -15.80
C GLY A 60 5.99 -4.94 -15.62
N THR A 61 5.50 -3.77 -16.05
CA THR A 61 6.23 -2.49 -16.02
C THR A 61 6.79 -2.15 -14.63
N HIS A 62 6.13 -2.59 -13.55
CA HIS A 62 6.51 -2.29 -12.16
C HIS A 62 7.04 -3.51 -11.38
N ILE A 63 7.23 -4.66 -12.02
CA ILE A 63 7.52 -5.94 -11.32
C ILE A 63 8.85 -5.92 -10.55
N GLU A 64 9.81 -5.10 -10.99
CA GLU A 64 11.13 -5.02 -10.37
C GLU A 64 11.19 -4.04 -9.21
N THR A 65 10.30 -3.04 -9.17
CA THR A 65 10.37 -1.91 -8.22
C THR A 65 9.21 -1.85 -7.24
N THR A 66 8.15 -2.63 -7.45
CA THR A 66 6.98 -2.67 -6.57
C THR A 66 6.84 -4.04 -5.91
N LEU A 67 6.71 -4.04 -4.59
CA LEU A 67 6.41 -5.22 -3.77
C LEU A 67 4.99 -5.11 -3.21
N ALA A 68 4.18 -6.15 -3.35
CA ALA A 68 2.89 -6.25 -2.67
C ALA A 68 2.93 -7.38 -1.65
N VAL A 69 2.56 -7.09 -0.41
CA VAL A 69 2.55 -8.03 0.71
C VAL A 69 1.17 -8.06 1.33
N SER A 70 0.54 -9.23 1.36
CA SER A 70 -0.68 -9.46 2.13
C SER A 70 -0.30 -10.17 3.42
N HIS A 71 -0.32 -9.42 4.53
CA HIS A 71 -0.01 -9.96 5.84
C HIS A 71 -1.20 -10.72 6.41
N ARG A 72 -0.91 -11.78 7.17
CA ARG A 72 -1.94 -12.39 8.00
C ARG A 72 -2.15 -11.47 9.20
N TRP A 73 -3.40 -11.10 9.44
CA TRP A 73 -3.78 -10.43 10.67
C TRP A 73 -3.67 -11.42 11.84
N MET A 74 -2.78 -11.12 12.78
CA MET A 74 -2.53 -11.96 13.95
C MET A 74 -3.52 -11.67 15.09
N GLN A 75 -3.99 -10.42 15.19
CA GLN A 75 -5.10 -10.01 16.04
C GLN A 75 -6.13 -9.21 15.22
N PRO A 76 -7.38 -9.08 15.68
CA PRO A 76 -8.42 -8.34 14.95
C PRO A 76 -8.11 -6.85 14.77
N ASP A 77 -7.29 -6.30 15.65
CA ASP A 77 -6.97 -4.88 15.78
C ASP A 77 -5.47 -4.58 15.62
N ASP A 78 -4.63 -5.61 15.53
CA ASP A 78 -3.19 -5.49 15.35
C ASP A 78 -2.69 -6.60 14.39
N PRO A 79 -2.27 -6.26 13.17
CA PRO A 79 -1.80 -7.25 12.21
C PRO A 79 -0.47 -7.88 12.62
N ASP A 80 0.41 -7.16 13.34
CA ASP A 80 1.80 -7.54 13.63
C ASP A 80 2.17 -7.25 15.09
N PRO A 81 1.49 -7.90 16.06
CA PRO A 81 1.63 -7.57 17.49
C PRO A 81 2.98 -7.95 18.08
N ASP A 82 3.78 -8.78 17.40
CA ASP A 82 5.14 -9.12 17.79
C ASP A 82 6.20 -8.37 16.97
N GLY A 83 5.84 -7.74 15.85
CA GLY A 83 6.74 -7.01 14.97
C GLY A 83 7.58 -7.92 14.06
N GLU A 84 7.32 -9.24 14.04
CA GLU A 84 8.11 -10.17 13.25
C GLU A 84 7.82 -10.03 11.75
N GLN A 85 6.62 -9.56 11.36
CA GLN A 85 6.30 -9.32 9.96
C GLN A 85 7.04 -8.09 9.41
N LEU A 86 7.05 -6.98 10.16
CA LEU A 86 7.83 -5.79 9.81
C LEU A 86 9.33 -6.11 9.75
N LYS A 87 9.85 -6.85 10.74
CA LYS A 87 11.25 -7.26 10.77
C LYS A 87 11.64 -8.13 9.57
N ALA A 88 10.80 -9.09 9.18
CA ALA A 88 11.02 -9.90 8.00
C ALA A 88 11.00 -9.05 6.72
N LEU A 89 10.05 -8.11 6.62
CA LEU A 89 9.96 -7.19 5.50
C LEU A 89 11.20 -6.29 5.39
N GLN A 90 11.63 -5.66 6.48
CA GLN A 90 12.85 -4.87 6.53
C GLN A 90 14.09 -5.71 6.19
N GLY A 91 14.15 -6.96 6.65
CA GLY A 91 15.21 -7.91 6.28
C GLY A 91 15.27 -8.15 4.77
N PHE A 92 14.13 -8.36 4.13
CA PHE A 92 14.06 -8.48 2.68
C PHE A 92 14.44 -7.18 1.96
N LEU A 93 13.85 -6.04 2.34
CA LEU A 93 14.10 -4.74 1.69
C LEU A 93 15.55 -4.25 1.80
N ASN A 94 16.28 -4.70 2.82
CA ASN A 94 17.70 -4.40 2.99
C ASN A 94 18.63 -5.42 2.31
N SER A 95 18.12 -6.56 1.85
CA SER A 95 18.89 -7.53 1.06
C SER A 95 19.24 -6.99 -0.33
N PRO A 96 20.24 -7.55 -1.04
CA PRO A 96 20.57 -7.13 -2.40
C PRO A 96 19.37 -7.12 -3.36
N ASP A 97 18.47 -8.11 -3.25
CA ASP A 97 17.26 -8.19 -4.07
C ASP A 97 16.19 -7.18 -3.66
N GLY A 98 16.20 -6.72 -2.41
CA GLY A 98 15.25 -5.74 -1.89
C GLY A 98 15.63 -4.30 -2.21
N GLN A 99 16.89 -4.01 -2.54
CA GLN A 99 17.36 -2.64 -2.80
C GLN A 99 16.73 -2.01 -4.06
N LYS A 100 16.28 -2.82 -5.02
CA LYS A 100 15.55 -2.34 -6.21
C LYS A 100 14.09 -1.96 -5.94
N ILE A 101 13.55 -2.34 -4.78
CA ILE A 101 12.17 -2.03 -4.42
C ILE A 101 12.08 -0.56 -4.01
N GLU A 102 11.23 0.17 -4.70
CA GLU A 102 10.91 1.58 -4.44
C GLU A 102 9.61 1.72 -3.65
N ARG A 103 8.66 0.81 -3.87
CA ARG A 103 7.29 0.91 -3.35
C ARG A 103 6.84 -0.41 -2.74
N VAL A 104 6.18 -0.33 -1.59
CA VAL A 104 5.62 -1.46 -0.87
C VAL A 104 4.13 -1.24 -0.66
N TRP A 105 3.31 -2.19 -1.09
CA TRP A 105 1.88 -2.20 -0.81
C TRP A 105 1.59 -3.21 0.30
N ILE A 106 0.94 -2.74 1.38
CA ILE A 106 0.45 -3.56 2.50
C ILE A 106 -0.97 -3.12 2.80
N ASP A 107 -1.90 -4.07 2.88
CA ASP A 107 -3.33 -3.82 3.11
C ASP A 107 -3.60 -2.84 4.27
N SER A 108 -3.04 -3.09 5.44
CA SER A 108 -3.29 -2.30 6.65
C SER A 108 -2.73 -0.87 6.58
N ALA A 109 -1.59 -0.68 5.91
CA ALA A 109 -0.86 0.58 5.85
C ALA A 109 -1.13 1.40 4.56
N CYS A 110 -1.71 0.77 3.54
CA CYS A 110 -1.96 1.37 2.22
C CYS A 110 -3.44 1.50 1.87
N MET A 111 -4.35 0.98 2.71
CA MET A 111 -5.78 1.16 2.55
C MET A 111 -6.41 1.66 3.85
N PRO A 112 -7.45 2.52 3.78
CA PRO A 112 -8.18 2.90 4.98
C PRO A 112 -8.77 1.68 5.69
N GLN A 113 -8.43 1.51 6.97
CA GLN A 113 -8.88 0.41 7.83
C GLN A 113 -9.92 0.84 8.85
N ASP A 114 -10.82 -0.06 9.23
CA ASP A 114 -11.59 0.14 10.47
C ASP A 114 -10.62 0.08 11.66
N LEU A 115 -10.66 1.10 12.51
CA LEU A 115 -9.73 1.21 13.63
C LEU A 115 -10.24 0.39 14.83
N PRO A 116 -9.36 0.02 15.76
CA PRO A 116 -9.76 -0.73 16.96
C PRO A 116 -10.81 0.02 17.81
N THR A 117 -10.76 1.35 17.77
CA THR A 117 -11.62 2.26 18.53
C THR A 117 -12.88 2.70 17.78
N GLY A 118 -13.11 2.24 16.54
CA GLY A 118 -14.30 2.57 15.77
C GLY A 118 -14.18 2.36 14.27
N SER A 119 -15.33 2.45 13.58
CA SER A 119 -15.37 2.38 12.12
C SER A 119 -14.68 3.58 11.47
N ARG A 120 -14.21 3.37 10.23
CA ARG A 120 -13.73 4.43 9.35
C ARG A 120 -14.66 5.63 9.29
N SER A 121 -14.08 6.81 9.09
CA SER A 121 -14.84 8.00 8.74
C SER A 121 -15.61 7.80 7.43
N ALA A 122 -16.63 8.63 7.17
CA ALA A 122 -17.36 8.57 5.90
C ALA A 122 -16.45 8.83 4.69
N GLU A 123 -15.43 9.67 4.87
CA GLU A 123 -14.40 9.96 3.86
C GLU A 123 -13.52 8.74 3.60
N ASP A 124 -12.99 8.11 4.66
CA ASP A 124 -12.17 6.89 4.56
C ASP A 124 -12.95 5.72 3.96
N ALA A 125 -14.24 5.59 4.28
CA ALA A 125 -15.11 4.58 3.70
C ALA A 125 -15.40 4.83 2.21
N ALA A 126 -15.45 6.10 1.79
CA ALA A 126 -15.57 6.45 0.37
C ALA A 126 -14.26 6.21 -0.37
N ALA A 127 -13.12 6.53 0.25
CA ALA A 127 -11.79 6.28 -0.28
C ALA A 127 -11.54 4.78 -0.48
N PHE A 128 -11.87 3.95 0.52
CA PHE A 128 -11.76 2.50 0.44
C PHE A 128 -12.56 1.87 -0.72
N LYS A 129 -13.69 2.46 -1.11
CA LYS A 129 -14.52 1.95 -2.24
C LYS A 129 -13.99 2.38 -3.62
N ARG A 130 -13.06 3.34 -3.66
CA ARG A 130 -12.47 3.86 -4.90
C ARG A 130 -11.12 3.21 -5.22
N MET A 131 -10.51 2.57 -4.22
CA MET A 131 -9.32 1.72 -4.33
C MET A 131 -9.74 0.27 -4.56
#